data_AF-A0A2V9MF04-F1
#
_entry.id   AF-A0A2V9MF04-F1
#
_cell.length_a   1.000
_cell.length_b   1.000
_cell.length_c   1.000
_cell.angle_alpha   90.00
_cell.angle_beta   90.00
_cell.angle_gamma   90.00
#
_symmetry.space_group_name_H-M   'P 1'
#
loop_
_entity.id
_entity.type
_entity.pdbx_description
1 polymer ?
#
loop_
_entity_poly.entity_id
_entity_poly.type
_entity_poly.pdbx_seq_one_letter_code
_entity_poly.pdbx_strand_id
1 'polypeptide(L)'
;MFVAAPELEEFFDLWVREPGSKRGQRVELALARYFLRMAGRATPFGLFAGCSVGTMAVETRLVIEGQAACQRHTRLDMDYLFALAEALGREPSLRSIFAYYPNSSLYRAAGRVRYVESRLKGKYRTYHLVAADDTDYLVATLARAQEGASSAELAAALAVDDISQTEAETYIAELIENQVSPALNPFILSLSS
;
A
#
# COMPACT_ATOMS: atom_id res chain seq x y z
N MET A 1 16.73 -14.38 -10.49
CA MET A 1 15.84 -14.20 -11.65
C MET A 1 14.39 -14.12 -11.20
N PHE A 2 13.90 -15.11 -10.43
CA PHE A 2 12.57 -15.14 -9.80
C PHE A 2 12.10 -13.81 -9.18
N VAL A 3 12.93 -13.16 -8.36
CA VAL A 3 12.58 -11.87 -7.71
C VAL A 3 12.31 -10.74 -8.72
N ALA A 4 12.96 -10.77 -9.88
CA ALA A 4 12.89 -9.72 -10.88
C ALA A 4 11.85 -10.00 -11.97
N ALA A 5 11.61 -11.29 -12.27
CA ALA A 5 10.66 -11.73 -13.28
C ALA A 5 10.22 -13.17 -12.97
N PRO A 6 9.24 -13.35 -12.06
CA PRO A 6 8.77 -14.67 -11.67
C PRO A 6 8.11 -15.41 -12.85
N GLU A 7 7.39 -14.69 -13.71
CA GLU A 7 6.77 -15.24 -14.92
C GLU A 7 7.77 -15.89 -15.88
N LEU A 8 9.04 -15.44 -15.89
CA LEU A 8 10.08 -16.04 -16.73
C LEU A 8 10.57 -17.40 -16.21
N GLU A 9 10.44 -17.65 -14.92
CA GLU A 9 10.79 -18.94 -14.32
C GLU A 9 9.81 -20.02 -14.80
N GLU A 10 8.52 -19.70 -14.92
CA GLU A 10 7.50 -20.62 -15.43
C GLU A 10 7.78 -21.09 -16.87
N PHE A 11 8.48 -20.28 -17.68
CA PHE A 11 8.86 -20.63 -19.04
C PHE A 11 10.28 -21.17 -19.18
N PHE A 12 11.01 -21.30 -18.06
CA PHE A 12 12.37 -21.80 -18.09
C PHE A 12 12.43 -23.26 -18.57
N ASP A 13 11.54 -24.11 -18.04
CA ASP A 13 11.42 -25.52 -18.45
C ASP A 13 11.08 -25.65 -19.94
N LEU A 14 10.21 -24.78 -20.45
CA LEU A 14 9.87 -24.73 -21.87
C LEU A 14 11.09 -24.39 -22.72
N TRP A 15 11.88 -23.40 -22.30
CA TRP A 15 13.09 -23.01 -23.03
C TRP A 15 14.15 -24.12 -23.02
N VAL A 16 14.34 -24.83 -21.91
CA VAL A 16 15.28 -25.96 -21.82
C VAL A 16 14.87 -27.10 -22.75
N ARG A 17 13.57 -27.41 -22.84
CA ARG A 17 13.07 -28.51 -23.68
C ARG A 17 13.01 -28.16 -25.17
N GLU A 18 12.59 -26.94 -25.49
CA GLU A 18 12.32 -26.51 -26.86
C GLU A 18 12.91 -25.12 -27.18
N PRO A 19 14.25 -24.95 -27.09
CA PRO A 19 14.89 -23.64 -27.25
C PRO A 19 14.66 -23.03 -28.64
N GLY A 20 14.62 -23.87 -29.68
CA GLY A 20 14.39 -23.45 -31.06
C GLY A 20 12.94 -23.06 -31.39
N SER A 21 11.99 -23.29 -30.48
CA SER A 21 10.60 -22.91 -30.71
C SER A 21 10.43 -21.38 -30.69
N LYS A 22 9.38 -20.86 -31.34
CA LYS A 22 9.05 -19.41 -31.28
C LYS A 22 8.84 -18.89 -29.86
N ARG A 23 8.47 -19.76 -28.91
CA ARG A 23 8.34 -19.40 -27.50
C ARG A 23 9.70 -19.47 -26.80
N GLY A 24 10.48 -20.51 -27.03
CA GLY A 24 11.86 -20.66 -26.52
C GLY A 24 12.76 -19.48 -26.89
N GLN A 25 12.79 -19.09 -28.16
CA GLN A 25 13.57 -17.92 -28.61
C GLN A 25 13.16 -16.60 -27.93
N ARG A 26 11.87 -16.43 -27.61
CA ARG A 26 11.38 -15.25 -26.88
C ARG A 26 11.86 -15.24 -25.43
N VAL A 27 11.87 -16.41 -24.78
CA VAL A 27 12.40 -16.59 -23.43
C VAL A 27 13.91 -16.31 -23.43
N GLU A 28 14.65 -16.91 -24.37
CA GLU A 28 16.10 -16.70 -24.53
C GLU A 28 16.46 -15.21 -24.65
N LEU A 29 15.76 -14.49 -25.54
CA LEU A 29 15.97 -13.06 -25.71
C LEU A 29 15.66 -12.28 -24.42
N ALA A 30 14.65 -12.69 -23.64
CA ALA A 30 14.34 -12.07 -22.36
C ALA A 30 15.42 -12.34 -21.31
N LEU A 31 15.93 -13.58 -21.22
CA LEU A 31 17.05 -13.96 -20.36
C LEU A 31 18.31 -13.15 -20.69
N ALA A 32 18.64 -13.05 -21.98
CA ALA A 32 19.77 -12.25 -22.45
C ALA A 32 19.64 -10.77 -22.05
N ARG A 33 18.45 -10.17 -22.19
CA ARG A 33 18.21 -8.79 -21.73
C ARG A 33 18.40 -8.63 -20.23
N TYR A 34 17.93 -9.59 -19.42
CA TYR A 34 18.13 -9.56 -17.97
C TYR A 34 19.60 -9.71 -17.58
N PHE A 35 20.35 -10.57 -18.27
CA PHE A 35 21.79 -10.70 -18.08
C PHE A 35 22.54 -9.41 -18.40
N LEU A 36 22.24 -8.79 -19.55
CA LEU A 36 22.82 -7.49 -19.91
C LEU A 36 22.46 -6.40 -18.90
N ARG A 37 21.25 -6.42 -18.31
CA ARG A 37 20.87 -5.50 -17.25
C ARG A 37 21.71 -5.74 -15.98
N MET A 38 21.86 -7.00 -15.55
CA MET A 38 22.68 -7.38 -14.39
C MET A 38 24.13 -6.93 -14.52
N ALA A 39 24.71 -7.09 -15.71
CA ALA A 39 26.11 -6.79 -15.96
C ALA A 39 26.38 -5.31 -16.28
N GLY A 40 25.39 -4.56 -16.76
CA GLY A 40 25.63 -3.26 -17.41
C GLY A 40 24.80 -2.08 -16.90
N ARG A 41 23.87 -2.25 -15.95
CA ARG A 41 23.03 -1.15 -15.46
C ARG A 41 23.09 -1.00 -13.94
N ALA A 42 23.47 0.20 -13.48
CA ALA A 42 23.47 0.56 -12.07
C ALA A 42 22.09 0.92 -11.48
N THR A 43 21.01 0.91 -12.29
CA THR A 43 19.66 1.28 -11.82
C THR A 43 19.08 0.17 -10.92
N PRO A 44 18.78 0.46 -9.62
CA PRO A 44 18.28 -0.52 -8.68
C PRO A 44 17.02 -1.25 -9.19
N PHE A 45 17.09 -2.58 -9.26
CA PHE A 45 15.95 -3.43 -9.63
C PHE A 45 16.17 -4.87 -9.14
N GLY A 46 15.22 -5.38 -8.34
CA GLY A 46 15.33 -6.72 -7.76
C GLY A 46 16.64 -6.90 -7.00
N LEU A 47 17.44 -7.88 -7.41
CA LEU A 47 18.75 -8.19 -6.82
C LEU A 47 19.93 -7.89 -7.77
N PHE A 48 19.70 -7.07 -8.81
CA PHE A 48 20.70 -6.83 -9.86
C PHE A 48 21.63 -5.65 -9.59
N ALA A 49 21.23 -4.74 -8.71
CA ALA A 49 22.00 -3.58 -8.31
C ALA A 49 21.62 -3.21 -6.88
N GLY A 50 22.52 -2.53 -6.18
CA GLY A 50 22.32 -2.06 -4.81
C GLY A 50 22.53 -0.55 -4.68
N CYS A 51 22.22 -0.02 -3.51
CA CYS A 51 22.47 1.37 -3.14
C CYS A 51 23.51 1.42 -2.03
N SER A 52 24.40 2.41 -2.07
CA SER A 52 25.33 2.73 -0.99
C SER A 52 25.39 4.25 -0.82
N VAL A 53 25.81 4.71 0.35
CA VAL A 53 25.93 6.12 0.67
C VAL A 53 27.38 6.53 0.57
N GLY A 54 27.66 7.54 -0.25
CA GLY A 54 28.98 8.18 -0.31
C GLY A 54 29.02 9.44 0.55
N THR A 55 30.23 9.86 0.92
CA THR A 55 30.49 11.13 1.61
C THR A 55 31.38 12.02 0.76
N MET A 56 31.27 13.35 0.91
CA MET A 56 32.15 14.30 0.22
C MET A 56 33.45 14.47 1.01
N ALA A 57 34.58 14.44 0.31
CA ALA A 57 35.92 14.58 0.90
C ALA A 57 36.88 15.28 -0.08
N VAL A 58 38.07 15.63 0.42
CA VAL A 58 39.14 16.28 -0.38
C VAL A 58 39.71 15.33 -1.44
N GLU A 59 39.68 14.03 -1.17
CA GLU A 59 40.19 12.99 -2.07
C GLU A 59 39.05 12.08 -2.55
N THR A 60 39.12 11.70 -3.84
CA THR A 60 38.18 10.76 -4.44
C THR A 60 38.52 9.33 -4.05
N ARG A 61 37.62 8.66 -3.32
CA ARG A 61 37.73 7.23 -2.98
C ARG A 61 36.45 6.48 -3.35
N LEU A 62 36.53 5.65 -4.38
CA LEU A 62 35.42 4.83 -4.87
C LEU A 62 35.64 3.36 -4.51
N VAL A 63 35.46 3.03 -3.24
CA VAL A 63 35.58 1.66 -2.73
C VAL A 63 34.23 1.26 -2.16
N ILE A 64 33.68 0.16 -2.68
CA ILE A 64 32.46 -0.46 -2.18
C ILE A 64 32.88 -1.66 -1.34
N GLU A 65 32.23 -1.87 -0.21
CA GLU A 65 32.45 -3.04 0.62
C GLU A 65 32.09 -4.33 -0.14
N GLY A 66 32.70 -5.45 0.27
CA GLY A 66 32.42 -6.74 -0.33
C GLY A 66 30.96 -7.17 -0.13
N GLN A 67 30.53 -8.20 -0.87
CA GLN A 67 29.16 -8.72 -0.83
C GLN A 67 28.65 -9.05 0.58
N ALA A 68 29.55 -9.41 1.52
CA ALA A 68 29.20 -9.70 2.91
C ALA A 68 28.60 -8.50 3.66
N ALA A 69 28.87 -7.28 3.22
CA ALA A 69 28.28 -6.07 3.78
C ALA A 69 26.94 -5.68 3.14
N CYS A 70 26.57 -6.30 2.02
CA CYS A 70 25.31 -6.01 1.35
C CYS A 70 24.13 -6.57 2.15
N GLN A 71 23.24 -5.68 2.57
CA GLN A 71 21.99 -6.07 3.23
C GLN A 71 20.84 -6.13 2.24
N ARG A 72 20.05 -7.19 2.31
CA ARG A 72 18.82 -7.33 1.52
C ARG A 72 17.66 -6.75 2.30
N HIS A 73 17.06 -5.69 1.77
CA HIS A 73 15.79 -5.17 2.26
C HIS A 73 14.64 -5.73 1.40
N THR A 74 13.78 -6.55 1.99
CA THR A 74 12.63 -7.15 1.31
C THR A 74 11.34 -6.57 1.87
N ARG A 75 10.47 -6.10 0.99
CA ARG A 75 9.13 -5.62 1.33
C ARG A 75 8.09 -6.42 0.58
N LEU A 76 6.91 -6.56 1.19
CA LEU A 76 5.74 -7.08 0.50
C LEU A 76 5.37 -6.16 -0.67
N ASP A 77 4.80 -6.76 -1.70
CA ASP A 77 4.25 -6.00 -2.81
C ASP A 77 3.12 -5.09 -2.33
N MET A 78 3.09 -3.85 -2.83
CA MET A 78 2.12 -2.86 -2.36
C MET A 78 0.69 -3.24 -2.73
N ASP A 79 0.46 -3.82 -3.92
CA ASP A 79 -0.87 -4.25 -4.33
C ASP A 79 -1.36 -5.39 -3.45
N TYR A 80 -0.46 -6.32 -3.09
CA TYR A 80 -0.76 -7.36 -2.09
C TYR A 80 -1.11 -6.77 -0.72
N LEU A 81 -0.33 -5.83 -0.21
CA LEU A 81 -0.60 -5.18 1.09
C LEU A 81 -1.96 -4.47 1.09
N PHE A 82 -2.31 -3.78 0.01
CA PHE A 82 -3.62 -3.14 -0.11
C PHE A 82 -4.77 -4.15 -0.16
N ALA A 83 -4.63 -5.21 -0.96
CA ALA A 83 -5.63 -6.27 -1.04
C ALA A 83 -5.84 -6.96 0.32
N LEU A 84 -4.75 -7.20 1.05
CA LEU A 84 -4.80 -7.77 2.40
C LEU A 84 -5.48 -6.83 3.39
N ALA A 85 -5.10 -5.55 3.41
CA ALA A 85 -5.71 -4.55 4.28
C ALA A 85 -7.22 -4.40 4.02
N GLU A 86 -7.63 -4.41 2.76
CA GLU A 86 -9.05 -4.36 2.37
C GLU A 86 -9.80 -5.63 2.80
N ALA A 87 -9.21 -6.82 2.62
CA ALA A 87 -9.80 -8.08 3.07
C ALA A 87 -9.99 -8.12 4.58
N LEU A 88 -8.97 -7.69 5.34
CA LEU A 88 -9.03 -7.62 6.80
C LEU A 88 -10.05 -6.57 7.29
N GLY A 89 -10.13 -5.41 6.64
CA GLY A 89 -11.11 -4.36 6.98
C GLY A 89 -12.57 -4.78 6.75
N ARG A 90 -12.82 -5.73 5.84
CA ARG A 90 -14.16 -6.28 5.59
C ARG A 90 -14.57 -7.37 6.59
N GLU A 91 -13.61 -7.98 7.27
CA GLU A 91 -13.87 -9.07 8.21
C GLU A 91 -14.56 -8.54 9.48
N PRO A 92 -15.84 -8.89 9.73
CA PRO A 92 -16.60 -8.31 10.84
C PRO A 92 -15.98 -8.59 12.20
N SER A 93 -15.37 -9.77 12.38
CA SER A 93 -14.73 -10.17 13.63
C SER A 93 -13.51 -9.32 14.00
N LEU A 94 -12.89 -8.64 13.02
CA LEU A 94 -11.72 -7.79 13.23
C LEU A 94 -12.07 -6.31 13.39
N ARG A 95 -13.30 -5.90 13.08
CA ARG A 95 -13.70 -4.48 13.16
C ARG A 95 -13.51 -3.87 14.55
N SER A 96 -13.68 -4.68 15.59
CA SER A 96 -13.55 -4.26 16.99
C SER A 96 -12.10 -4.05 17.45
N ILE A 97 -11.12 -4.63 16.76
CA ILE A 97 -9.70 -4.50 17.12
C ILE A 97 -8.99 -3.38 16.34
N PHE A 98 -9.64 -2.81 15.33
CA PHE A 98 -9.04 -1.73 14.54
C PHE A 98 -9.24 -0.36 15.19
N ALA A 99 -8.21 0.47 15.07
CA ALA A 99 -8.31 1.90 15.27
C ALA A 99 -8.58 2.57 13.92
N TYR A 100 -9.56 3.46 13.90
CA TYR A 100 -9.96 4.22 12.73
C TYR A 100 -9.43 5.65 12.83
N TYR A 101 -8.96 6.18 11.71
CA TYR A 101 -8.38 7.50 11.59
C TYR A 101 -9.07 8.28 10.47
N PRO A 102 -9.16 9.62 10.56
CA PRO A 102 -9.59 10.45 9.45
C PRO A 102 -8.81 10.12 8.17
N ASN A 103 -9.52 10.06 7.04
CA ASN A 103 -8.87 9.88 5.76
C ASN A 103 -7.83 11.00 5.55
N SER A 104 -6.57 10.62 5.32
CA SER A 104 -5.46 11.57 5.16
C SER A 104 -5.60 12.55 3.99
N SER A 105 -6.49 12.26 3.03
CA SER A 105 -6.81 13.15 1.91
C SER A 105 -7.97 14.12 2.20
N LEU A 106 -8.50 14.11 3.43
CA LEU A 106 -9.65 14.90 3.82
C LEU A 106 -9.29 16.38 3.94
N TYR A 107 -10.10 17.24 3.29
CA TYR A 107 -10.00 18.69 3.39
C TYR A 107 -11.37 19.34 3.28
N ARG A 108 -11.48 20.59 3.73
CA ARG A 108 -12.71 21.38 3.59
C ARG A 108 -12.61 22.36 2.44
N ALA A 109 -13.66 22.46 1.64
CA ALA A 109 -13.80 23.50 0.64
C ALA A 109 -15.28 23.79 0.36
N ALA A 110 -15.65 25.04 0.07
CA ALA A 110 -17.01 25.42 -0.33
C ALA A 110 -18.13 24.80 0.55
N GLY A 111 -17.96 24.82 1.88
CA GLY A 111 -18.94 24.30 2.83
C GLY A 111 -19.11 22.77 2.85
N ARG A 112 -18.17 22.01 2.29
CA ARG A 112 -18.19 20.54 2.27
C ARG A 112 -16.86 19.94 2.66
N VAL A 113 -16.93 18.75 3.24
CA VAL A 113 -15.77 17.88 3.46
C VAL A 113 -15.52 17.09 2.18
N ARG A 114 -14.29 17.12 1.66
CA ARG A 114 -13.87 16.37 0.47
C ARG A 114 -12.74 15.44 0.82
N TYR A 115 -12.74 14.26 0.19
CA TYR A 115 -11.69 13.27 0.37
C TYR A 115 -11.62 12.36 -0.86
N VAL A 116 -10.50 11.64 -0.99
CA VAL A 116 -10.29 10.67 -2.05
C VAL A 116 -10.68 9.28 -1.54
N GLU A 117 -11.65 8.68 -2.20
CA GLU A 117 -12.03 7.28 -2.03
C GLU A 117 -11.24 6.43 -3.04
N SER A 118 -10.69 5.31 -2.58
CA SER A 118 -10.02 4.34 -3.47
C SER A 118 -10.92 3.13 -3.70
N ARG A 119 -11.10 2.72 -4.95
CA ARG A 119 -11.90 1.53 -5.29
C ARG A 119 -11.05 0.53 -6.03
N LEU A 120 -11.10 -0.74 -5.59
CA LEU A 120 -10.43 -1.83 -6.27
C LEU A 120 -11.39 -2.48 -7.27
N LYS A 121 -11.01 -2.51 -8.55
CA LYS A 121 -11.71 -3.24 -9.61
C LYS A 121 -10.74 -4.24 -10.24
N GLY A 122 -10.77 -5.48 -9.74
CA GLY A 122 -9.79 -6.51 -10.12
C GLY A 122 -8.40 -6.15 -9.62
N LYS A 123 -7.42 -5.99 -10.53
CA LYS A 123 -6.05 -5.55 -10.20
C LYS A 123 -5.85 -4.02 -10.28
N TYR A 124 -6.88 -3.27 -10.64
CA TYR A 124 -6.76 -1.83 -10.87
C TYR A 124 -7.42 -1.05 -9.74
N ARG A 125 -6.72 -0.05 -9.22
CA ARG A 125 -7.26 0.91 -8.27
C ARG A 125 -7.65 2.21 -8.97
N THR A 126 -8.88 2.65 -8.77
CA THR A 126 -9.36 3.97 -9.19
C THR A 126 -9.53 4.87 -7.99
N TYR A 127 -9.33 6.17 -8.20
CA TYR A 127 -9.46 7.19 -7.16
C TYR A 127 -10.57 8.16 -7.53
N HIS A 128 -11.48 8.39 -6.60
CA HIS A 128 -12.64 9.25 -6.80
C HIS A 128 -12.66 10.34 -5.74
N LEU A 129 -12.79 11.59 -6.16
CA LEU A 129 -13.02 12.69 -5.23
C LEU A 129 -14.49 12.66 -4.80
N VAL A 130 -14.72 12.45 -3.51
CA VAL A 130 -16.04 12.39 -2.88
C VAL A 130 -16.22 13.63 -2.02
N ALA A 131 -17.48 14.06 -1.84
CA ALA A 131 -17.84 15.13 -0.93
C ALA A 131 -18.93 14.65 0.03
N ALA A 132 -18.78 14.99 1.31
CA ALA A 132 -19.77 14.80 2.36
C ALA A 132 -20.17 16.17 2.94
N ASP A 133 -21.34 16.22 3.54
CA ASP A 133 -21.80 17.41 4.24
C ASP A 133 -20.98 17.66 5.51
N ASP A 134 -20.66 18.93 5.75
CA ASP A 134 -19.87 19.35 6.91
C ASP A 134 -20.78 19.52 8.14
N THR A 135 -21.20 18.40 8.72
CA THR A 135 -22.09 18.36 9.88
C THR A 135 -21.31 18.33 11.20
N ASP A 136 -21.86 18.88 12.27
CA ASP A 136 -21.21 18.88 13.58
C ASP A 136 -20.87 17.47 14.08
N TYR A 137 -21.74 16.49 13.80
CA TYR A 137 -21.50 15.07 14.10
C TYR A 137 -20.27 14.53 13.37
N LEU A 138 -20.13 14.82 12.08
CA LEU A 138 -18.97 14.40 11.30
C LEU A 138 -17.69 15.04 11.83
N VAL A 139 -17.72 16.36 12.08
CA VAL A 139 -16.56 17.10 12.59
C VAL A 139 -16.10 16.54 13.94
N ALA A 140 -17.05 16.30 14.85
CA ALA A 140 -16.75 15.79 16.18
C ALA A 140 -16.24 14.33 16.14
N THR A 141 -16.72 13.52 15.20
CA THR A 141 -16.23 12.15 14.97
C THR A 141 -14.79 12.17 14.46
N LEU A 142 -14.51 12.99 13.44
CA LEU A 142 -13.17 13.12 12.86
C LEU A 142 -12.15 13.68 13.85
N ALA A 143 -12.56 14.59 14.74
CA ALA A 143 -11.69 15.11 15.80
C ALA A 143 -11.29 14.02 16.79
N ARG A 144 -12.22 13.14 17.19
CA ARG A 144 -11.94 12.02 18.10
C ARG A 144 -11.05 10.95 17.47
N ALA A 145 -11.20 10.72 16.17
CA ALA A 145 -10.42 9.73 15.45
C ALA A 145 -8.97 10.19 15.12
N GLN A 146 -8.57 11.43 15.41
CA GLN A 146 -7.24 11.97 15.01
C GLN A 146 -6.06 11.12 15.49
N GLU A 147 -6.15 10.62 16.73
CA GLU A 147 -5.11 9.76 17.34
C GLU A 147 -5.43 8.26 17.19
N GLY A 148 -6.51 7.93 16.47
CA GLY A 148 -7.04 6.58 16.35
C GLY A 148 -8.09 6.30 17.42
N ALA A 149 -9.25 5.81 16.99
CA ALA A 149 -10.33 5.41 17.89
C ALA A 149 -11.03 4.15 17.38
N SER A 150 -11.51 3.29 18.28
CA SER A 150 -12.34 2.15 17.91
C SER A 150 -13.72 2.59 17.43
N SER A 151 -14.39 1.75 16.63
CA SER A 151 -15.76 2.05 16.18
C SER A 151 -16.74 2.17 17.35
N ALA A 152 -16.51 1.41 18.44
CA ALA A 152 -17.33 1.47 19.64
C ALA A 152 -17.17 2.80 20.41
N GLU A 153 -15.95 3.31 20.54
CA GLU A 153 -15.69 4.61 21.17
C GLU A 153 -16.31 5.76 20.37
N LEU A 154 -16.20 5.70 19.04
CA LEU A 154 -16.81 6.69 18.15
C LEU A 154 -18.33 6.65 18.23
N ALA A 155 -18.95 5.46 18.24
CA ALA A 155 -20.40 5.31 18.35
C ALA A 155 -20.91 5.78 19.72
N ALA A 156 -20.27 5.36 20.82
CA ALA A 156 -20.64 5.76 22.17
C ALA A 156 -20.56 7.29 22.36
N ALA A 157 -19.61 7.95 21.71
CA ALA A 157 -19.48 9.41 21.76
C ALA A 157 -20.56 10.17 20.97
N LEU A 158 -21.24 9.50 20.04
CA LEU A 158 -22.36 10.04 19.26
C LEU A 158 -23.72 9.73 19.87
N ALA A 159 -23.83 8.65 20.65
CA ALA A 159 -25.04 8.24 21.35
C ALA A 159 -25.34 9.21 22.52
N VAL A 160 -25.84 10.40 22.19
CA VAL A 160 -26.19 11.46 23.13
C VAL A 160 -27.63 11.92 22.87
N ASP A 161 -28.40 12.09 23.95
CA ASP A 161 -29.78 12.61 24.08
C ASP A 161 -30.82 12.11 23.05
N ASP A 162 -30.65 12.44 21.76
CA ASP A 162 -31.57 12.17 20.65
C ASP A 162 -31.10 11.07 19.69
N ILE A 163 -29.86 10.56 19.82
CA ILE A 163 -29.32 9.52 18.94
C ILE A 163 -29.21 8.21 19.72
N SER A 164 -29.90 7.18 19.25
CA SER A 164 -29.78 5.84 19.82
C SER A 164 -28.40 5.23 19.52
N GLN A 165 -27.94 4.34 20.40
CA GLN A 165 -26.70 3.60 20.20
C GLN A 165 -26.66 2.88 18.83
N THR A 166 -27.79 2.32 18.40
CA THR A 166 -27.93 1.63 17.12
C THR A 166 -27.79 2.56 15.91
N GLU A 167 -28.31 3.79 16.01
CA GLU A 167 -28.15 4.79 14.95
C GLU A 167 -26.70 5.28 14.88
N ALA A 168 -26.05 5.50 16.03
CA ALA A 168 -24.65 5.87 16.08
C ALA A 168 -23.73 4.78 15.48
N GLU A 169 -23.96 3.51 15.82
CA GLU A 169 -23.21 2.38 15.26
C GLU A 169 -23.40 2.27 13.75
N THR A 170 -24.63 2.48 13.26
CA THR A 170 -24.94 2.48 11.82
C THR A 170 -24.21 3.61 11.11
N TYR A 171 -24.26 4.82 11.66
CA TYR A 171 -23.57 5.98 11.09
C TYR A 171 -22.04 5.79 11.04
N ILE A 172 -21.44 5.28 12.12
CA ILE A 172 -20.00 4.98 12.13
C ILE A 172 -19.65 3.90 11.09
N ALA A 173 -20.48 2.86 10.95
CA ALA A 173 -20.30 1.86 9.91
C ALA A 173 -20.33 2.46 8.49
N GLU A 174 -21.26 3.39 8.22
CA GLU A 174 -21.32 4.12 6.95
C GLU A 174 -20.07 4.99 6.70
N LEU A 175 -19.56 5.68 7.73
CA LEU A 175 -18.32 6.46 7.59
C LEU A 175 -17.09 5.59 7.28
N ILE A 176 -17.04 4.40 7.87
CA ILE A 176 -15.97 3.42 7.63
C ILE A 176 -16.10 2.85 6.20
N GLU A 177 -17.30 2.44 5.81
CA GLU A 177 -17.58 1.88 4.47
C GLU A 177 -17.26 2.90 3.37
N ASN A 178 -17.59 4.17 3.59
CA ASN A 178 -17.32 5.26 2.67
C ASN A 178 -15.88 5.81 2.75
N GLN A 179 -14.97 5.16 3.50
CA GLN A 179 -13.57 5.54 3.66
C GLN A 179 -13.35 6.97 4.17
N VAL A 180 -14.29 7.50 4.95
CA VAL A 180 -14.13 8.78 5.65
C VAL A 180 -13.21 8.61 6.86
N SER A 181 -13.35 7.47 7.56
CA SER A 181 -12.48 7.07 8.66
C SER A 181 -12.01 5.62 8.48
N PRO A 182 -11.01 5.36 7.60
CA PRO A 182 -10.54 3.99 7.34
C PRO A 182 -9.67 3.41 8.48
N ALA A 183 -9.74 2.09 8.68
CA ALA A 183 -8.95 1.35 9.68
C ALA A 183 -7.49 1.14 9.28
N LEU A 184 -7.25 0.64 8.07
CA LEU A 184 -5.94 0.19 7.62
C LEU A 184 -5.49 1.04 6.44
N ASN A 185 -4.47 1.87 6.66
CA ASN A 185 -3.76 2.56 5.59
C ASN A 185 -2.33 1.98 5.47
N PRO A 186 -2.05 1.13 4.46
CA PRO A 186 -0.71 0.57 4.22
C PRO A 186 0.42 1.60 4.10
N PHE A 187 0.12 2.87 3.80
CA PHE A 187 1.13 3.92 3.79
C PHE A 187 1.70 4.23 5.19
N ILE A 188 0.93 3.98 6.26
CA ILE A 188 1.40 4.14 7.65
C ILE A 188 2.34 2.98 8.03
N LEU A 189 2.09 1.77 7.50
CA LEU A 189 2.93 0.59 7.76
C LEU A 189 4.31 0.67 7.10
N SER A 190 4.50 1.52 6.08
CA SER A 190 5.78 1.66 5.37
C SER A 190 6.77 2.67 5.98
N LEU A 191 6.38 3.40 7.03
CA LEU A 191 7.24 4.41 7.68
C LEU A 191 8.01 3.86 8.89
N SER A 192 7.80 2.59 9.23
CA SER A 192 8.37 1.92 10.40
C SER A 192 9.47 0.92 10.01
N SER A 193 10.44 1.34 9.20
CA SER A 193 11.62 0.54 8.86
C SER A 193 12.80 1.42 8.46
#